data_AF-A0A0M4TDP2-F1
#
_entry.id   AF-A0A0M4TDP2-F1
#
_cell.length_a   1.000
_cell.length_b   1.000
_cell.length_c   1.000
_cell.angle_alpha   90.00
_cell.angle_beta   90.00
_cell.angle_gamma   90.00
#
_symmetry.space_group_name_H-M   'P 1'
#
loop_
_entity.id
_entity.type
_entity.pdbx_description
1 polymer ?
#
loop_
_entity_poly.entity_id
_entity_poly.type
_entity_poly.pdbx_seq_one_letter_code
_entity_poly.pdbx_strand_id
1 'polypeptide(L)' 'MADDIDRANDVAQASIERMIANAPKFSEPSYPECMDCGEDIPYKRQQIGGIKRCIDCQNVLERRR' A
#
# COMPACT_ATOMS: atom_id res chain seq x y z
N MET A 1 14.45 -36.37 -4.54
CA MET A 1 15.49 -35.75 -3.70
C MET A 1 15.36 -34.27 -3.96
N ALA A 2 15.04 -33.47 -2.95
CA ALA A 2 15.00 -32.03 -3.12
C ALA A 2 16.45 -31.55 -3.22
N ASP A 3 16.81 -30.93 -4.33
CA ASP A 3 18.11 -30.31 -4.47
C ASP A 3 18.13 -28.92 -3.81
N ASP A 4 19.28 -28.24 -3.89
CA ASP A 4 19.41 -26.91 -3.31
C ASP A 4 18.49 -25.87 -4.00
N ILE A 5 18.11 -26.10 -5.26
CA ILE A 5 17.18 -25.25 -6.01
C ILE A 5 15.75 -25.45 -5.52
N ASP A 6 15.33 -26.69 -5.29
CA ASP A 6 14.02 -27.01 -4.72
C ASP A 6 13.84 -26.36 -3.35
N ARG A 7 14.86 -26.46 -2.48
CA ARG A 7 14.86 -25.80 -1.16
C ARG A 7 14.84 -24.28 -1.26
N ALA A 8 15.61 -23.70 -2.19
CA ALA A 8 15.62 -22.26 -2.40
C ALA A 8 14.26 -21.74 -2.87
N ASN A 9 13.59 -22.48 -3.77
CA ASN A 9 12.26 -22.13 -4.25
C ASN A 9 11.21 -22.17 -3.14
N ASP A 10 11.23 -23.20 -2.29
CA ASP A 10 10.28 -23.32 -1.18
C ASP A 10 10.38 -22.13 -0.20
N VAL A 11 11.63 -21.76 0.15
CA VAL A 11 11.89 -20.57 0.98
C VAL A 11 11.42 -19.28 0.29
N ALA A 12 11.66 -19.15 -1.01
CA ALA A 12 11.20 -17.99 -1.78
C ALA A 12 9.66 -17.91 -1.80
N GLN A 13 8.96 -19.02 -2.06
CA GLN A 13 7.49 -19.06 -2.05
C GLN A 13 6.94 -18.69 -0.69
N ALA A 14 7.45 -19.30 0.38
CA ALA A 14 7.02 -18.97 1.74
C ALA A 14 7.25 -17.50 2.10
N SER A 15 8.34 -16.89 1.60
CA SER A 15 8.62 -15.47 1.82
C SER A 15 7.62 -14.56 1.09
N ILE A 16 7.27 -14.91 -0.15
CA ILE A 16 6.29 -14.17 -0.98
C ILE A 16 4.91 -14.26 -0.35
N GLU A 17 4.47 -15.45 0.06
CA GLU A 17 3.16 -15.64 0.70
C GLU A 17 3.02 -14.80 1.96
N ARG A 18 4.07 -14.72 2.78
CA ARG A 18 4.09 -13.85 3.97
C ARG A 18 3.99 -12.37 3.60
N MET A 19 4.66 -11.93 2.54
CA MET A 19 4.57 -10.53 2.08
C MET A 19 3.16 -10.20 1.60
N ILE A 20 2.53 -11.10 0.84
CA ILE A 20 1.16 -10.93 0.35
C ILE A 20 0.17 -10.90 1.52
N ALA A 21 0.31 -11.81 2.48
CA ALA A 21 -0.57 -11.88 3.66
C ALA A 21 -0.51 -10.61 4.52
N ASN A 22 0.66 -9.97 4.61
CA ASN A 22 0.88 -8.74 5.37
C ASN A 22 0.69 -7.46 4.54
N ALA A 23 0.33 -7.57 3.26
CA ALA A 23 0.10 -6.40 2.43
C ALA A 23 -1.06 -5.55 3.00
N PRO A 24 -0.92 -4.21 3.04
CA PRO A 24 -1.95 -3.33 3.56
C PRO A 24 -3.23 -3.47 2.73
N LYS A 25 -4.34 -3.77 3.42
CA LYS A 25 -5.67 -3.84 2.80
C LYS A 25 -6.36 -2.49 2.96
N PHE A 26 -6.59 -1.81 1.84
CA PHE A 26 -7.30 -0.54 1.83
C PHE A 26 -8.79 -0.80 1.54
N SER A 27 -9.54 -1.25 2.55
CA SER A 27 -10.99 -1.51 2.43
C SER A 27 -11.87 -0.36 2.90
N GLU A 28 -11.28 0.66 3.51
CA GLU A 28 -12.02 1.82 4.03
C GLU A 28 -12.32 2.83 2.91
N PRO A 29 -13.45 3.55 2.98
CA PRO A 29 -13.71 4.67 2.07
C PRO A 29 -12.65 5.77 2.25
N SER A 30 -12.33 6.45 1.15
CA SER A 30 -11.45 7.61 1.19
C SER A 30 -12.13 8.82 1.86
N TYR A 31 -11.33 9.75 2.37
CA TYR A 31 -11.83 10.98 2.96
C TYR A 31 -12.22 11.98 1.86
N PRO A 32 -13.22 12.84 2.11
CA PRO A 32 -13.57 13.91 1.18
C PRO A 32 -12.51 15.01 1.17
N GLU A 33 -11.88 15.29 2.32
CA GLU A 33 -10.89 16.34 2.52
C GLU A 33 -9.56 15.79 3.04
N CYS A 34 -8.47 16.46 2.71
CA CYS A 34 -7.13 16.12 3.15
C CYS A 34 -6.97 16.42 4.65
N MET A 35 -6.53 15.42 5.42
CA MET A 35 -6.30 15.58 6.86
C MET A 35 -5.16 16.57 7.21
N ASP A 36 -4.27 16.88 6.26
CA ASP A 36 -3.07 17.69 6.50
C ASP A 36 -3.26 19.17 6.12
N CYS A 37 -3.87 19.42 4.95
CA CYS A 37 -4.06 20.77 4.42
C CYS A 37 -5.54 21.22 4.34
N GLY A 38 -6.50 20.33 4.57
CA GLY A 38 -7.93 20.64 4.49
C GLY A 38 -8.49 20.81 3.07
N GLU A 39 -7.68 20.58 2.03
CA GLU A 39 -8.11 20.67 0.63
C GLU A 39 -8.97 19.46 0.21
N ASP A 40 -9.92 19.67 -0.69
CA ASP A 40 -10.78 18.60 -1.22
C ASP A 40 -9.95 17.55 -1.98
N ILE A 41 -10.15 16.28 -1.66
CA ILE A 41 -9.49 15.16 -2.33
C ILE A 41 -10.28 14.87 -3.61
N PRO A 42 -9.68 14.94 -4.80
CA PRO A 42 -10.42 14.76 -6.05
C PRO A 42 -11.08 13.39 -6.12
N TYR A 43 -12.31 13.34 -6.64
CA TYR A 43 -13.14 12.13 -6.71
C TYR A 43 -12.43 10.90 -7.29
N LYS A 44 -11.62 11.09 -8.35
CA LYS A 44 -10.80 10.02 -8.96
C LYS A 44 -9.87 9.34 -7.96
N ARG A 45 -9.33 10.09 -7.00
CA ARG A 45 -8.53 9.54 -5.90
C ARG A 45 -9.43 8.87 -4.87
N GLN A 46 -10.56 9.48 -4.52
CA GLN A 46 -11.47 8.88 -3.54
C GLN A 46 -11.93 7.46 -3.91
N GLN A 47 -12.12 7.19 -5.22
CA GLN A 47 -12.49 5.88 -5.75
C GLN A 47 -11.51 4.74 -5.46
N ILE A 48 -10.24 5.05 -5.14
CA ILE A 48 -9.22 4.03 -4.83
C ILE A 48 -9.47 3.39 -3.46
N GLY A 49 -10.10 4.13 -2.54
CA GLY A 49 -10.29 3.70 -1.15
C GLY A 49 -9.04 3.94 -0.28
N GLY A 50 -9.27 4.21 1.00
CA GLY A 50 -8.23 4.38 2.01
C GLY A 50 -7.40 5.66 1.92
N ILE A 51 -7.75 6.61 1.05
CA ILE A 51 -7.00 7.86 0.88
C ILE A 51 -7.39 8.87 1.96
N LYS A 52 -6.42 9.27 2.78
CA LYS A 52 -6.60 10.26 3.87
C LYS A 52 -5.94 11.62 3.58
N ARG A 53 -5.13 11.71 2.51
CA ARG A 53 -4.36 12.90 2.13
C ARG A 53 -4.43 13.19 0.64
N CYS A 54 -4.36 14.46 0.28
CA CYS A 54 -4.23 14.91 -1.10
C CYS A 54 -2.90 14.41 -1.70
N ILE A 55 -2.79 14.47 -3.03
CA ILE A 55 -1.59 14.01 -3.75
C ILE A 55 -0.33 14.80 -3.35
N ASP A 56 -0.47 16.09 -3.06
CA ASP A 56 0.66 16.96 -2.73
C ASP A 56 1.25 16.62 -1.36
N CYS A 57 0.40 16.60 -0.31
CA CYS A 57 0.81 16.18 1.03
C CYS A 57 1.34 14.75 1.06
N GLN A 58 0.76 13.84 0.26
CA GLN A 58 1.23 12.47 0.13
C GLN A 58 2.64 12.43 -0.49
N ASN A 59 2.90 13.17 -1.58
CA ASN A 59 4.22 13.28 -2.19
C ASN A 59 5.26 13.85 -1.24
N VAL A 60 4.90 14.88 -0.45
CA VAL A 60 5.81 15.47 0.55
C VAL A 60 6.21 14.45 1.61
N LEU A 61 5.25 13.64 2.09
CA LEU A 61 5.52 12.59 3.08
C LEU A 61 6.39 11.48 2.51
N GLU A 62 6.12 11.02 1.29
CA GLU A 62 6.90 9.95 0.66
C GLU A 62 8.34 10.40 0.34
N ARG A 63 8.55 11.66 -0.03
CA ARG A 63 9.91 12.22 -0.23
C ARG A 63 10.71 12.37 1.05
N ARG A 64 10.05 12.44 2.22
CA ARG A 64 10.70 12.54 3.52
C ARG A 64 11.05 11.18 4.13
N ARG A 65 10.55 10.09 3.55
CA ARG A 65 10.73 8.72 4.02
C ARG A 65 11.90 8.04 3.31
#